data_AF-A0A1F6ET34-F1
#
_entry.id   AF-A0A1F6ET34-F1
#
_cell.length_a   1.000
_cell.length_b   1.000
_cell.length_c   1.000
_cell.angle_alpha   90.00
_cell.angle_beta   90.00
_cell.angle_gamma   90.00
#
_symmetry.space_group_name_H-M   'P 1'
#
loop_
_entity.id
_entity.type
_entity.pdbx_description
1 polymer ?
#
loop_
_entity_poly.entity_id
_entity_poly.type
_entity_poly.pdbx_seq_one_letter_code
_entity_poly.pdbx_strand_id
1 'polypeptide(L)'
;MWAASALFFFSLAGIAGLFALKEWERRRARVLFPELREKMDKLSFYLKELLAALRVDLEKLPPELLHISRNIIHEVALMAAGLLRFLSFQAHRFADFVSHKHSFQRRAPRSEFLKKVIEHKNGVNEQDEQRPLE
;
A
#
# COMPACT_ATOMS: atom_id res chain seq x y z
N MET A 1 6.24 17.74 5.10
CA MET A 1 5.19 16.85 4.53
C MET A 1 5.61 16.23 3.19
N TRP A 2 6.24 16.98 2.28
CA TRP A 2 6.72 16.46 0.99
C TRP A 2 7.78 15.36 1.10
N ALA A 3 8.80 15.54 1.96
CA ALA A 3 9.87 14.55 2.15
C ALA A 3 9.33 13.19 2.66
N ALA A 4 8.45 13.20 3.66
CA ALA A 4 7.85 11.98 4.20
C ALA A 4 6.99 11.24 3.16
N SER A 5 6.25 11.98 2.34
CA SER A 5 5.44 11.39 1.26
C SER A 5 6.33 10.79 0.18
N ALA A 6 7.39 11.49 -0.22
CA ALA A 6 8.37 10.97 -1.19
C ALA A 6 9.04 9.69 -0.68
N LEU A 7 9.46 9.66 0.60
CA LEU A 7 10.07 8.49 1.21
C LEU A 7 9.11 7.30 1.25
N PHE A 8 7.83 7.54 1.57
CA PHE A 8 6.80 6.51 1.58
C PHE A 8 6.56 5.89 0.20
N PHE A 9 6.33 6.73 -0.83
CA PHE A 9 6.11 6.21 -2.18
C PHE A 9 7.36 5.53 -2.74
N PHE A 10 8.55 6.04 -2.42
CA PHE A 10 9.80 5.40 -2.82
C PHE A 10 9.95 4.01 -2.19
N SER A 11 9.67 3.89 -0.89
CA SER A 11 9.67 2.61 -0.19
C SER A 11 8.62 1.65 -0.76
N LEU A 12 7.39 2.12 -0.96
CA LEU A 12 6.29 1.33 -1.51
C LEU A 12 6.60 0.84 -2.93
N ALA A 13 7.10 1.72 -3.79
CA ALA A 13 7.51 1.38 -5.15
C ALA A 13 8.68 0.39 -5.17
N GLY A 14 9.64 0.55 -4.25
CA GLY A 14 10.75 -0.39 -4.09
C GLY A 14 10.27 -1.80 -3.72
N ILE A 15 9.39 -1.91 -2.73
CA ILE A 15 8.84 -3.20 -2.29
C ILE A 15 8.02 -3.85 -3.41
N ALA A 16 7.08 -3.09 -4.00
CA ALA A 16 6.27 -3.59 -5.12
C ALA A 16 7.13 -4.02 -6.31
N GLY A 17 8.18 -3.25 -6.62
CA GLY A 17 9.16 -3.56 -7.65
C GLY A 17 9.91 -4.87 -7.38
N LEU A 18 10.36 -5.12 -6.15
CA LEU A 18 11.00 -6.38 -5.77
C LEU A 18 10.07 -7.59 -5.94
N PHE A 19 8.81 -7.47 -5.53
CA PHE A 19 7.82 -8.54 -5.72
C PHE A 19 7.50 -8.77 -7.20
N ALA A 20 7.32 -7.70 -7.97
CA ALA A 20 7.08 -7.80 -9.40
C ALA A 20 8.29 -8.43 -10.12
N LEU A 21 9.51 -8.07 -9.73
CA LEU A 21 10.74 -8.66 -10.26
C LEU A 21 10.81 -10.16 -9.97
N LYS A 22 10.54 -10.57 -8.73
CA LYS A 22 10.53 -11.97 -8.32
C LYS A 22 9.45 -12.78 -9.04
N GLU A 23 8.27 -12.22 -9.21
CA GLU A 23 7.18 -12.87 -9.96
C GLU A 23 7.53 -12.98 -11.45
N TRP A 24 8.22 -11.99 -12.01
CA TRP A 24 8.71 -12.03 -13.38
C TRP A 24 9.81 -13.08 -13.58
N GLU A 25 10.77 -13.18 -12.66
CA GLU A 25 11.80 -14.24 -12.63
C GLU A 25 11.16 -15.63 -12.58
N ARG A 26 10.14 -15.80 -11.74
CA ARG A 26 9.39 -17.05 -11.60
C ARG A 26 8.70 -17.44 -12.91
N ARG A 27 8.07 -16.49 -13.60
CA ARG A 27 7.37 -16.72 -14.87
C ARG A 27 8.32 -16.99 -16.03
N ARG A 28 9.50 -16.37 -16.05
CA ARG A 28 10.49 -16.56 -17.12
C ARG A 28 11.52 -17.65 -16.85
N ALA A 29 11.47 -18.30 -15.68
CA ALA A 29 12.46 -19.27 -15.21
C ALA A 29 13.92 -18.79 -15.35
N ARG A 30 14.13 -17.47 -15.26
CA ARG A 30 15.44 -16.82 -15.36
C ARG A 30 15.63 -15.95 -14.14
N VAL A 31 16.74 -16.16 -13.45
CA VAL A 31 17.15 -15.32 -12.32
C VAL A 31 17.91 -14.12 -12.87
N LEU A 32 17.49 -12.91 -12.51
CA LEU A 32 18.27 -11.71 -12.82
C LEU A 32 19.44 -11.66 -11.83
N PHE A 33 20.66 -11.59 -12.36
CA PHE A 33 21.90 -11.47 -11.59
C PHE A 33 22.14 -12.61 -10.57
N PRO A 34 22.32 -13.86 -11.03
CA PRO A 34 22.58 -15.01 -10.17
C PRO A 34 23.81 -14.80 -9.25
N GLU A 35 24.88 -14.20 -9.74
CA GLU A 35 26.09 -13.94 -8.94
C GLU A 35 25.86 -12.95 -7.80
N LEU A 36 25.04 -11.93 -8.02
CA LEU A 36 24.72 -10.95 -6.98
C LEU A 36 23.80 -11.56 -5.93
N ARG A 37 22.87 -12.41 -6.35
CA ARG A 37 22.02 -13.17 -5.45
C ARG A 37 22.81 -14.12 -4.57
N GLU A 38 23.76 -14.85 -5.13
CA GLU A 38 24.61 -15.74 -4.36
C GLU A 38 25.46 -14.99 -3.32
N LYS A 39 25.97 -13.79 -3.67
CA LYS A 39 26.69 -12.91 -2.74
C LYS A 39 25.78 -12.41 -1.62
N MET A 40 24.56 -11.99 -1.94
CA MET A 40 23.56 -11.54 -0.96
C MET A 40 23.15 -12.68 -0.02
N ASP A 41 22.91 -13.88 -0.56
CA ASP A 41 22.58 -15.06 0.22
C ASP A 41 23.73 -15.43 1.18
N LYS A 42 24.98 -15.42 0.71
CA LYS A 42 26.18 -15.61 1.55
C LYS A 42 26.28 -14.57 2.67
N LEU A 43 26.05 -13.29 2.35
CA LEU A 43 26.06 -12.22 3.37
C LEU A 43 24.94 -12.40 4.38
N SER A 44 23.75 -12.81 3.95
CA SER A 44 22.63 -13.09 4.86
C SER A 44 22.94 -14.24 5.80
N PHE A 45 23.62 -15.27 5.29
CA PHE A 45 24.04 -16.42 6.07
C PHE A 45 25.09 -16.02 7.11
N TYR A 46 26.09 -15.24 6.70
CA TYR A 46 27.10 -14.70 7.60
C TYR A 46 26.51 -13.79 8.68
N LEU A 47 25.55 -12.93 8.32
CA LEU A 47 24.84 -12.08 9.26
C LEU A 47 24.06 -12.90 10.30
N LYS A 48 23.42 -13.99 9.85
CA LYS A 48 22.71 -14.91 10.74
C LYS A 48 23.66 -15.58 11.73
N GLU A 49 24.83 -16.02 11.28
CA GLU A 49 25.86 -16.59 12.16
C GLU A 49 26.35 -15.55 13.18
N LEU A 50 26.61 -14.32 12.73
CA LEU A 50 26.96 -13.19 13.60
C LEU A 50 25.89 -12.93 14.65
N LEU A 51 24.62 -12.91 14.28
CA LEU A 51 23.49 -12.75 15.21
C LEU A 51 23.42 -13.91 16.22
N ALA A 52 23.69 -15.13 15.78
CA ALA A 52 23.73 -16.29 16.67
C ALA A 52 24.89 -16.21 17.66
N ALA A 53 26.07 -15.76 17.23
CA ALA A 53 27.22 -15.51 18.09
C ALA A 53 26.94 -14.35 19.07
N LEU A 54 26.35 -13.26 18.57
CA LEU A 54 25.95 -12.11 19.37
C LEU A 54 24.99 -12.50 20.50
N ARG A 55 24.09 -13.47 20.25
CA ARG A 55 23.17 -13.99 21.28
C ARG A 55 23.91 -14.60 22.48
N VAL A 56 25.02 -15.29 22.23
CA VAL A 56 25.86 -15.88 23.29
C VAL A 56 26.61 -14.80 24.06
N ASP A 57 27.05 -13.75 23.37
CA ASP A 57 27.70 -12.60 24.01
C ASP A 57 26.72 -11.70 24.77
N LEU A 58 25.47 -11.61 24.31
CA LEU A 58 24.33 -10.96 24.97
C LEU A 58 23.99 -11.58 26.33
N GLU A 59 24.30 -12.86 26.54
CA GLU A 59 24.09 -13.53 27.82
C GLU A 59 25.15 -13.13 28.86
N LYS A 60 26.31 -12.64 28.41
CA LYS A 60 27.40 -12.14 29.26
C LYS A 60 27.37 -10.62 29.48
N LEU A 61 26.40 -9.94 28.87
CA LEU A 61 26.35 -8.49 28.83
C LEU A 61 25.86 -7.92 30.18
N PRO A 62 26.56 -6.94 30.77
CA PRO A 62 26.16 -6.35 32.04
C PRO A 62 24.81 -5.62 31.94
N PRO A 63 24.05 -5.53 33.06
CA PRO A 63 22.66 -5.06 33.08
C PRO A 63 22.47 -3.60 32.59
N GLU A 64 23.52 -2.78 32.60
CA GLU A 64 23.50 -1.41 32.09
C GLU A 64 23.20 -1.36 30.58
N LEU A 65 23.71 -2.33 29.82
CA LEU A 65 23.48 -2.40 28.37
C LEU A 65 22.07 -2.89 28.03
N LEU A 66 21.44 -3.66 28.92
CA LEU A 66 20.02 -4.01 28.79
C LEU A 66 19.13 -2.76 28.92
N HIS A 67 19.46 -1.82 29.80
CA HIS A 67 18.71 -0.56 29.92
C HIS A 67 18.84 0.32 28.67
N ILE A 68 20.04 0.39 28.08
CA ILE A 68 20.25 1.10 26.81
C ILE A 68 19.44 0.44 25.69
N SER A 69 19.49 -0.90 25.57
CA SER A 69 18.72 -1.63 24.56
C SER A 69 17.21 -1.41 24.71
N ARG A 70 16.69 -1.38 25.95
CA ARG A 70 15.28 -1.14 26.24
C ARG A 70 14.86 0.25 25.80
N ASN A 71 15.68 1.27 26.07
CA ASN A 71 15.39 2.64 25.66
C ASN A 71 15.40 2.78 24.13
N ILE A 72 16.37 2.16 23.45
CA ILE A 72 16.43 2.13 21.98
C ILE A 72 15.19 1.44 21.41
N ILE A 73 14.83 0.26 21.91
CA ILE A 73 13.62 -0.46 21.47
C ILE A 73 12.36 0.38 21.71
N HIS A 74 12.29 1.06 22.86
CA HIS A 74 11.17 1.92 23.19
C HIS A 74 11.05 3.13 22.24
N GLU A 75 12.15 3.81 21.94
CA GLU A 75 12.17 4.91 20.96
C GLU A 75 11.79 4.44 19.56
N VAL A 76 12.33 3.30 19.13
CA VAL A 76 11.98 2.69 17.83
C VAL A 76 10.49 2.34 17.78
N ALA A 77 9.92 1.81 18.87
CA ALA A 77 8.50 1.50 18.96
C ALA A 77 7.63 2.76 18.87
N LEU A 78 8.03 3.86 19.52
CA LEU A 78 7.33 5.15 19.41
C LEU A 78 7.41 5.72 18.00
N MET A 79 8.58 5.65 17.34
CA MET A 79 8.73 6.04 15.95
C MET A 79 7.86 5.20 15.01
N ALA A 80 7.85 3.87 15.21
CA ALA A 80 7.02 2.96 14.42
C ALA A 80 5.53 3.24 14.60
N ALA A 81 5.08 3.49 15.84
CA ALA A 81 3.70 3.88 16.12
C ALA A 81 3.31 5.21 15.46
N GLY A 82 4.22 6.20 15.49
CA GLY A 82 4.05 7.47 14.78
C GLY A 82 3.93 7.29 13.27
N LEU A 83 4.78 6.44 12.68
CA LEU A 83 4.71 6.09 11.26
C LEU A 83 3.42 5.37 10.91
N LEU A 84 3.00 4.38 11.70
CA LEU A 84 1.74 3.66 11.47
C LEU A 84 0.54 4.59 11.52
N ARG A 85 0.52 5.53 12.47
CA ARG A 85 -0.54 6.52 12.58
C ARG A 85 -0.53 7.48 11.38
N PHE A 86 0.64 7.87 10.90
CA PHE A 86 0.75 8.67 9.68
C PHE A 86 0.26 7.90 8.44
N LEU A 87 0.65 6.64 8.32
CA LEU A 87 0.20 5.71 7.27
C LEU A 87 -1.31 5.53 7.28
N SER A 88 -1.92 5.36 8.46
CA SER A 88 -3.38 5.21 8.57
C SER A 88 -4.12 6.48 8.14
N PHE A 89 -3.62 7.66 8.50
CA PHE A 89 -4.15 8.93 8.00
C PHE A 89 -4.02 9.05 6.48
N GLN A 90 -2.89 8.65 5.91
CA GLN A 90 -2.68 8.72 4.46
C GLN A 90 -3.56 7.70 3.71
N ALA A 91 -3.74 6.50 4.27
CA ALA A 91 -4.62 5.47 3.75
C ALA A 91 -6.09 5.92 3.74
N HIS A 92 -6.57 6.56 4.81
CA HIS A 92 -7.92 7.15 4.81
C HIS A 92 -8.08 8.22 3.75
N ARG A 93 -7.10 9.11 3.57
CA ARG A 93 -7.13 10.12 2.50
C ARG A 93 -7.14 9.50 1.10
N PHE A 94 -6.41 8.40 0.90
CA PHE A 94 -6.44 7.65 -0.35
C PHE A 94 -7.78 6.97 -0.56
N ALA A 95 -8.35 6.37 0.49
CA ALA A 95 -9.68 5.77 0.44
C ALA A 95 -10.73 6.81 0.07
N ASP A 96 -10.68 8.02 0.66
CA ASP A 96 -11.59 9.12 0.31
C ASP A 96 -11.38 9.58 -1.14
N PHE A 97 -10.15 9.64 -1.63
CA PHE A 97 -9.83 10.03 -3.00
C PHE A 97 -10.33 9.02 -4.04
N VAL A 98 -10.21 7.72 -3.74
CA VAL A 98 -10.75 6.64 -4.59
C VAL A 98 -12.28 6.58 -4.48
N SER A 99 -12.84 6.78 -3.29
CA SER A 99 -14.29 6.83 -3.04
C SER A 99 -14.97 8.00 -3.77
N HIS A 100 -14.27 9.13 -3.94
CA HIS A 100 -14.79 10.29 -4.68
C HIS A 100 -15.10 10.01 -6.16
N LYS A 101 -14.58 8.90 -6.74
CA LYS A 101 -14.96 8.47 -8.10
C LYS A 101 -16.32 7.77 -8.19
N HIS A 102 -16.96 7.44 -7.06
CA HIS A 102 -18.28 6.79 -7.06
C HIS A 102 -19.46 7.74 -6.82
N SER A 103 -19.25 9.03 -6.52
CA SER A 103 -20.33 10.02 -6.54
C SER A 103 -20.46 10.66 -7.93
N PHE A 104 -20.88 9.83 -8.90
CA PHE A 104 -21.38 10.35 -10.18
C PHE A 104 -22.67 11.16 -9.91
N GLN A 105 -22.53 12.45 -9.62
CA GLN A 105 -23.65 13.38 -9.76
C GLN A 105 -24.05 13.37 -11.23
N ARG A 106 -25.24 12.85 -11.55
CA ARG A 106 -25.84 12.98 -12.89
C ARG A 106 -26.00 14.48 -13.19
N ARG A 107 -24.97 15.13 -13.72
CA ARG A 107 -25.12 16.47 -14.29
C ARG A 107 -26.07 16.35 -15.47
N ALA A 108 -27.06 17.25 -15.52
CA ALA A 108 -27.97 17.35 -16.66
C ALA A 108 -27.13 17.44 -17.97
N PRO A 109 -27.49 16.66 -19.00
CA PRO A 109 -26.71 16.61 -20.23
C PRO A 109 -26.67 17.99 -20.89
N ARG A 110 -25.47 18.44 -21.27
CA ARG A 110 -25.26 19.67 -22.04
C ARG A 110 -25.69 19.57 -23.50
N SER A 111 -26.07 18.38 -23.98
CA SER A 111 -26.53 18.19 -25.36
C SER A 111 -28.04 18.09 -25.42
N GLU A 112 -28.63 18.90 -26.32
CA GLU A 112 -30.05 18.91 -26.66
C GLU A 112 -30.54 17.51 -27.11
N PHE A 113 -29.68 16.75 -27.76
CA PHE A 113 -30.00 15.40 -28.22
C PHE A 113 -30.25 14.42 -27.06
N LEU A 114 -29.34 14.40 -26.07
CA LEU A 114 -29.50 13.50 -24.92
C LEU A 114 -30.66 13.92 -24.02
N LYS A 115 -30.98 15.23 -23.99
CA LYS A 115 -32.16 15.74 -23.30
C LYS A 115 -33.45 15.21 -23.94
N LYS A 116 -33.56 15.27 -25.28
CA LYS A 116 -34.73 14.74 -26.01
C LYS A 116 -34.91 13.23 -25.86
N VAL A 117 -33.81 12.46 -25.87
CA VAL A 117 -33.89 11.00 -25.69
C VAL A 117 -34.33 10.62 -24.27
N ILE A 118 -33.89 11.36 -23.25
CA ILE A 118 -34.32 11.13 -21.86
C ILE A 118 -35.78 11.54 -21.66
N GLU A 119 -36.23 12.66 -22.21
CA GLU A 119 -37.64 13.08 -22.19
C GLU A 119 -38.55 12.04 -22.85
N HIS A 120 -38.14 11.49 -24.00
CA HIS A 120 -38.91 10.45 -24.68
C HIS A 120 -39.03 9.17 -23.83
N LYS A 121 -37.93 8.75 -23.18
CA LYS A 121 -37.94 7.58 -22.29
C LYS A 121 -38.84 7.80 -21.06
N ASN A 122 -38.80 8.99 -20.46
CA ASN A 122 -39.64 9.31 -19.30
C ASN A 122 -41.12 9.45 -19.68
N GLY A 123 -41.43 10.04 -20.85
CA GLY A 123 -42.80 10.16 -21.34
C GLY A 123 -43.44 8.83 -21.74
N VAL A 124 -42.65 7.82 -22.14
CA VAL A 124 -43.16 6.45 -22.36
C VAL A 124 -43.55 5.78 -21.04
N ASN A 125 -42.78 5.98 -19.96
CA ASN A 125 -43.12 5.40 -18.66
C ASN A 125 -44.43 5.96 -18.07
N GLU A 126 -44.71 7.26 -18.26
CA GLU A 126 -45.97 7.87 -17.79
C GLU A 126 -47.21 7.35 -18.55
N GLN A 127 -47.05 6.90 -19.79
CA GLN A 127 -48.13 6.32 -20.60
C GLN A 127 -48.42 4.85 -20.26
N ASP A 128 -47.42 4.10 -19.81
CA ASP A 128 -47.62 2.72 -19.34
C ASP A 128 -48.19 2.68 -17.91
N GLU A 129 -47.96 3.69 -17.08
CA GLU A 129 -48.52 3.79 -15.72
C GLU A 129 -50.00 4.24 -15.70
N GLN A 130 -50.52 4.75 -16.82
CA GLN A 130 -51.92 5.18 -16.99
C GLN A 130 -52.83 4.13 -17.65
N ARG A 131 -52.32 2.92 -17.94
CA ARG A 131 -53.20 1.82 -18.37
C ARG A 131 -53.87 1.21 -17.14
N PRO A 132 -55.20 1.34 -16.96
CA PRO A 132 -55.89 0.54 -15.97
C PRO A 132 -55.73 -0.93 -16.37
N LEU A 133 -55.37 -1.75 -15.39
CA LEU A 133 -55.41 -3.20 -15.51
C LEU A 133 -56.87 -3.58 -15.75
N GLU A 134 -57.18 -4.05 -16.97
CA GLU A 134 -58.45 -4.71 -17.29
C GLU A 134 -58.65 -5.98 -16.45
#